data_AF-G7ZUK7-F1
#
_entry.id   AF-G7ZUK7-F1
#
_cell.length_a   1.000
_cell.length_b   1.000
_cell.length_c   1.000
_cell.angle_alpha   90.00
_cell.angle_beta   90.00
_cell.angle_gamma   90.00
#
_symmetry.space_group_name_H-M   'P 1'
#
loop_
_entity.id
_entity.type
_entity.pdbx_description
1 polymer ?
#
loop_
_entity_poly.entity_id
_entity_poly.type
_entity_poly.pdbx_seq_one_letter_code
_entity_poly.pdbx_strand_id
1 'polypeptide(L)'
;MNDELTCEYLKERYSGYVFSASLPPYLASAAITAIDVLEENPNLLAKLKSNIDVLWKGRNFDSDTLATAGVSKIPGFTIASHPESPIVYLILRNSMGSLKDNLQLLENIAEHVLKEDSVFVVASRRSTLDKCRLPL
;
A
#
# COMPACT_ATOMS: atom_id res chain seq x y z
N MET A 1 -27.01 -17.66 0.31
CA MET A 1 -27.21 -16.86 -0.92
C MET A 1 -26.12 -17.31 -1.88
N ASN A 2 -26.46 -17.74 -3.10
CA ASN A 2 -25.45 -18.24 -4.04
C ASN A 2 -24.67 -17.07 -4.64
N ASP A 3 -23.37 -17.24 -4.82
CA ASP A 3 -22.48 -16.19 -5.34
C ASP A 3 -22.92 -15.71 -6.73
N GLU A 4 -23.43 -16.61 -7.57
CA GLU A 4 -23.94 -16.29 -8.91
C GLU A 4 -25.18 -15.39 -8.88
N LEU A 5 -26.17 -15.71 -8.05
CA LEU A 5 -27.38 -14.89 -7.87
C LEU A 5 -27.05 -13.50 -7.34
N THR A 6 -25.99 -13.39 -6.52
CA THR A 6 -25.50 -12.11 -6.01
C THR A 6 -24.91 -11.26 -7.14
N CYS A 7 -24.09 -11.88 -8.00
CA CYS A 7 -23.51 -11.22 -9.16
C CYS A 7 -24.58 -10.75 -10.16
N GLU A 8 -25.57 -11.60 -10.49
CA GLU A 8 -26.69 -11.23 -11.36
C GLU A 8 -27.49 -10.06 -10.79
N TYR A 9 -27.85 -10.14 -9.50
CA TYR A 9 -28.55 -9.07 -8.80
C TYR A 9 -27.80 -7.73 -8.89
N LEU A 10 -26.48 -7.73 -8.67
CA LEU A 10 -25.67 -6.52 -8.74
C LEU A 10 -25.57 -5.96 -10.16
N LYS A 11 -25.45 -6.82 -11.19
CA LYS A 11 -25.41 -6.38 -12.60
C LYS A 11 -26.68 -5.63 -13.02
N GLU A 12 -27.84 -6.05 -12.50
CA GLU A 12 -29.11 -5.41 -12.83
C GLU A 12 -29.41 -4.17 -11.98
N ARG A 13 -29.03 -4.20 -10.69
CA ARG A 13 -29.48 -3.19 -9.71
C ARG A 13 -28.46 -2.10 -9.42
N TYR A 14 -27.18 -2.32 -9.68
CA TYR A 14 -26.15 -1.33 -9.35
C TYR A 14 -26.01 -0.29 -10.44
N SER A 15 -26.46 0.94 -10.17
CA SER A 15 -26.44 2.06 -11.12
C SER A 15 -25.03 2.38 -11.64
N GLY A 16 -24.00 2.25 -10.81
CA GLY A 16 -22.62 2.48 -11.21
C GLY A 16 -22.09 1.45 -12.22
N TYR A 17 -22.68 0.26 -12.28
CA TYR A 17 -22.34 -0.76 -13.28
C TYR A 17 -23.15 -0.58 -14.57
N VAL A 18 -24.45 -0.29 -14.45
CA VAL A 18 -25.36 -0.15 -15.61
C VAL A 18 -25.12 1.14 -16.40
N PHE A 19 -24.82 2.25 -15.72
CA PHE A 19 -24.72 3.58 -16.32
C PHE A 19 -23.27 4.09 -16.43
N SER A 20 -22.30 3.18 -16.56
CA SER A 20 -20.90 3.51 -16.83
C SER A 20 -20.40 2.84 -18.11
N ALA A 21 -19.34 3.40 -18.69
CA ALA A 21 -18.67 2.77 -19.82
C ALA A 21 -17.94 1.51 -19.36
N SER A 22 -17.96 0.46 -20.20
CA SER A 22 -17.20 -0.75 -19.94
C SER A 22 -15.70 -0.50 -19.96
N LEU A 23 -14.95 -1.38 -19.30
CA LEU A 23 -13.48 -1.36 -19.37
C LEU A 23 -13.04 -1.56 -20.83
N PRO A 24 -12.17 -0.69 -21.38
CA PRO A 24 -11.64 -0.86 -22.73
C PRO A 24 -11.08 -2.28 -22.96
N PRO A 25 -11.35 -2.94 -24.11
CA PRO A 25 -10.97 -4.34 -24.35
C PRO A 25 -9.48 -4.62 -24.13
N TYR A 26 -8.62 -3.66 -24.45
CA TYR A 26 -7.17 -3.77 -24.24
C TYR A 26 -6.80 -3.86 -22.75
N LEU A 27 -7.44 -3.06 -21.89
CA LEU A 27 -7.21 -3.12 -20.44
C LEU A 27 -7.76 -4.41 -19.84
N ALA A 28 -8.91 -4.89 -20.34
CA ALA A 28 -9.46 -6.17 -19.91
C ALA A 28 -8.52 -7.33 -20.27
N SER A 29 -8.00 -7.36 -21.50
CA SER A 29 -7.02 -8.37 -21.93
C SER A 29 -5.73 -8.31 -21.10
N ALA A 30 -5.19 -7.11 -20.85
CA ALA A 30 -3.99 -6.95 -20.05
C ALA A 30 -4.19 -7.43 -18.60
N ALA A 31 -5.35 -7.16 -18.01
CA ALA A 31 -5.69 -7.62 -16.66
C ALA A 31 -5.82 -9.15 -16.59
N ILE A 32 -6.48 -9.77 -17.58
CA ILE A 32 -6.59 -11.24 -17.68
C ILE A 32 -5.19 -11.86 -17.76
N THR A 33 -4.36 -11.38 -18.69
CA THR A 33 -2.99 -11.90 -18.83
C THR A 33 -2.14 -11.68 -17.57
N ALA A 34 -2.32 -10.56 -16.86
CA ALA A 34 -1.61 -10.34 -15.60
C ALA A 34 -2.01 -11.36 -14.52
N ILE A 35 -3.29 -11.76 -14.47
CA ILE A 35 -3.76 -12.82 -13.57
C ILE A 35 -3.16 -14.16 -13.97
N ASP A 36 -3.22 -14.53 -15.26
CA ASP A 36 -2.63 -15.78 -15.77
C ASP A 36 -1.14 -15.89 -15.38
N VAL A 37 -0.37 -14.81 -15.58
CA VAL A 37 1.06 -14.77 -15.21
C VAL A 37 1.27 -14.94 -13.70
N LEU A 38 0.40 -14.38 -12.86
CA LEU A 38 0.50 -14.56 -11.40
C LEU A 38 0.19 -15.99 -10.97
N GLU A 39 -0.80 -16.63 -11.59
CA GLU A 39 -1.18 -18.03 -11.31
C GLU A 39 -0.11 -19.02 -11.78
N GLU A 40 0.46 -18.80 -12.96
CA GLU A 40 1.54 -19.64 -13.52
C GLU A 40 2.87 -19.50 -12.76
N ASN A 41 3.09 -18.37 -12.06
CA ASN A 41 4.36 -18.04 -11.40
C ASN A 41 4.19 -17.78 -9.90
N PRO A 42 3.80 -18.78 -9.08
CA PRO A 42 3.57 -18.58 -7.64
C PRO A 42 4.83 -18.13 -6.87
N ASN A 43 6.01 -18.39 -7.44
CA ASN A 43 7.30 -17.92 -6.90
C ASN A 43 7.41 -16.39 -6.85
N LEU A 44 6.67 -15.65 -7.68
CA LEU A 44 6.63 -14.17 -7.62
C LEU A 44 6.08 -13.68 -6.28
N LEU A 45 5.01 -14.30 -5.80
CA LEU A 45 4.41 -13.96 -4.51
C LEU A 45 5.30 -14.39 -3.34
N ALA A 46 5.96 -15.55 -3.44
CA ALA A 46 6.93 -15.98 -2.44
C ALA A 46 8.12 -15.01 -2.35
N LYS A 47 8.64 -14.56 -3.50
CA LYS A 47 9.71 -13.56 -3.57
C LYS A 47 9.27 -12.20 -3.03
N LEU A 48 8.04 -11.76 -3.33
CA LEU A 48 7.47 -10.54 -2.76
C LEU A 48 7.43 -10.62 -1.23
N LYS A 49 6.94 -11.72 -0.65
CA LYS A 49 6.94 -11.94 0.80
C LYS A 49 8.34 -11.85 1.41
N SER A 50 9.32 -12.50 0.78
CA SER A 50 10.72 -12.43 1.24
C SER A 50 11.29 -11.00 1.15
N ASN A 51 10.97 -10.25 0.09
CA ASN A 51 11.40 -8.86 -0.06
C ASN A 51 10.77 -7.95 1.01
N ILE A 52 9.51 -8.17 1.37
CA ILE A 52 8.83 -7.43 2.45
C ILE A 52 9.56 -7.68 3.78
N ASP A 53 9.88 -8.94 4.09
CA ASP A 53 10.64 -9.30 5.30
C ASP A 53 11.98 -8.56 5.37
N VAL A 54 12.71 -8.50 4.25
CA VAL A 54 13.99 -7.79 4.14
C VAL A 54 13.79 -6.27 4.29
N LEU A 55 12.77 -5.69 3.68
CA LEU A 55 12.47 -4.26 3.82
C LEU A 55 12.14 -3.90 5.28
N TRP A 56 11.38 -4.77 5.95
CA TRP A 56 10.88 -4.54 7.30
C TRP A 56 11.98 -4.68 8.36
N LYS A 57 12.76 -5.77 8.29
CA LYS A 57 13.79 -6.12 9.29
C LYS A 57 15.18 -5.57 8.95
N GLY A 58 15.46 -5.35 7.67
CA GLY A 58 16.81 -5.09 7.16
C GLY A 58 17.53 -6.39 6.81
N ARG A 59 18.76 -6.30 6.30
CA ARG A 59 19.60 -7.49 6.06
C ARG A 59 20.45 -7.77 7.29
N ASN A 60 20.54 -9.04 7.72
CA ASN A 60 21.39 -9.47 8.83
C ASN A 60 22.85 -9.63 8.38
N PHE A 61 23.43 -8.67 7.64
CA PHE A 61 24.77 -8.86 7.07
C PHE A 61 25.91 -8.42 7.99
N ASP A 62 25.72 -7.45 8.90
CA ASP A 62 26.64 -7.19 10.02
C ASP A 62 26.02 -6.17 10.99
N SER A 63 26.32 -6.31 12.28
CA SER A 63 25.67 -5.61 13.40
C SER A 63 25.99 -4.11 13.52
N ASP A 64 26.91 -3.56 12.73
CA ASP A 64 27.59 -2.30 13.11
C ASP A 64 27.32 -1.10 12.18
N THR A 65 26.51 -1.24 11.12
CA THR A 65 26.23 -0.14 10.19
C THR A 65 24.75 0.25 10.18
N LEU A 66 24.47 1.51 10.51
CA LEU A 66 23.13 2.12 10.50
C LEU A 66 22.42 2.01 9.13
N ALA A 67 23.19 1.88 8.04
CA ALA A 67 22.70 1.72 6.66
C ALA A 67 22.09 0.34 6.35
N THR A 68 22.20 -0.64 7.25
CA THR A 68 21.63 -2.00 7.07
C THR A 68 20.29 -2.18 7.79
N ALA A 69 19.82 -1.15 8.50
CA ALA A 69 18.62 -1.18 9.31
C ALA A 69 17.35 -1.13 8.44
N GLY A 70 16.43 -2.08 8.64
CA GLY A 70 15.13 -2.06 7.97
C GLY A 70 14.25 -0.91 8.41
N VAL A 71 13.12 -0.76 7.73
CA VAL A 71 12.17 0.34 7.96
C VAL A 71 11.65 0.38 9.40
N SER A 72 11.65 -0.75 10.11
CA SER A 72 11.25 -0.85 11.53
C SER A 72 12.16 -0.08 12.50
N LYS A 73 13.38 0.23 12.10
CA LYS A 73 14.39 0.89 12.94
C LYS A 73 14.63 2.35 12.59
N ILE A 74 13.87 2.92 11.65
CA ILE A 74 14.02 4.32 11.26
C ILE A 74 13.64 5.24 12.43
N PRO A 75 14.56 6.11 12.91
CA PRO A 75 14.25 7.07 13.96
C PRO A 75 13.13 8.03 13.55
N GLY A 76 12.29 8.43 14.51
CA GLY A 76 11.20 9.37 14.27
C GLY A 76 9.95 8.76 13.64
N PHE A 77 9.99 7.50 13.19
CA PHE A 77 8.86 6.78 12.63
C PHE A 77 8.41 5.59 13.47
N THR A 78 7.16 5.19 13.26
CA THR A 78 6.53 3.94 13.71
C THR A 78 5.82 3.29 12.51
N ILE A 79 5.69 1.96 12.54
CA ILE A 79 5.01 1.22 11.47
C ILE A 79 3.57 0.93 11.89
N ALA A 80 2.62 1.19 10.99
CA ALA A 80 1.19 0.97 11.21
C ALA A 80 0.56 -0.09 10.28
N SER A 81 1.36 -0.71 9.43
CA SER A 81 0.95 -1.83 8.56
C SER A 81 1.24 -3.18 9.19
N HIS A 82 0.55 -4.22 8.71
CA HIS A 82 0.84 -5.61 9.10
C HIS A 82 2.22 -6.05 8.53
N PRO A 83 3.01 -6.85 9.25
CA PRO A 83 4.34 -7.29 8.80
C PRO A 83 4.33 -8.08 7.47
N GLU A 84 3.26 -8.82 7.21
CA GLU A 84 3.09 -9.60 5.98
C GLU A 84 2.47 -8.82 4.83
N SER A 85 2.06 -7.56 5.07
CA SER A 85 1.45 -6.74 4.03
C SER A 85 2.52 -6.23 3.05
N PRO A 86 2.29 -6.28 1.73
CA PRO A 86 3.16 -5.64 0.76
C PRO A 86 3.18 -4.11 0.85
N ILE A 87 2.25 -3.53 1.62
CA ILE A 87 2.14 -2.08 1.81
C ILE A 87 2.68 -1.72 3.19
N VAL A 88 3.78 -0.96 3.23
CA VAL A 88 4.40 -0.51 4.47
C VAL A 88 4.00 0.93 4.78
N TYR A 89 3.26 1.14 5.87
CA TYR A 89 2.84 2.47 6.31
C TYR A 89 3.72 2.98 7.44
N LEU A 90 4.40 4.10 7.19
CA LEU A 90 5.17 4.84 8.18
C LEU A 90 4.35 6.00 8.76
N ILE A 91 4.37 6.14 10.07
CA ILE A 91 3.72 7.22 10.81
C ILE A 91 4.79 7.94 11.64
N LEU A 92 4.69 9.27 11.74
CA LEU A 92 5.52 10.05 12.65
C LEU A 92 5.26 9.60 14.09
N ARG A 93 6.31 9.26 14.83
CA ARG A 93 6.22 8.83 16.23
C ARG A 93 5.65 9.93 17.12
N ASN A 94 6.12 11.16 16.90
CA ASN A 94 5.66 12.34 17.61
C ASN A 94 4.90 13.22 16.62
N SER A 95 3.61 13.42 16.85
CA SER A 95 2.82 14.33 16.03
C SER A 95 3.09 15.77 16.44
N MET A 96 3.39 16.63 15.47
CA MET A 96 3.40 18.09 15.66
C MET A 96 1.96 18.60 15.67
N GLY A 97 1.20 18.33 16.73
CA GLY A 97 -0.09 18.97 17.07
C GLY A 97 -1.21 18.86 16.01
N SER A 98 -1.08 19.52 14.86
CA SER A 98 -2.04 19.56 13.76
C SER A 98 -1.76 18.49 12.69
N LEU A 99 -2.82 17.99 12.05
CA LEU A 99 -2.70 17.04 10.93
C LEU A 99 -1.99 17.67 9.72
N LYS A 100 -2.20 18.97 9.51
CA LYS A 100 -1.64 19.71 8.37
C LYS A 100 -0.12 19.81 8.48
N ASP A 101 0.40 20.13 9.66
CA ASP A 101 1.85 20.29 9.86
C ASP A 101 2.57 18.94 9.74
N ASN A 102 1.97 17.88 10.27
CA ASN A 102 2.50 16.52 10.10
C ASN A 102 2.51 16.08 8.64
N LEU A 103 1.46 16.39 7.88
CA LEU A 103 1.37 16.08 6.46
C LEU A 103 2.41 16.88 5.66
N GLN A 104 2.57 18.16 5.95
CA GLN A 104 3.59 19.00 5.33
C GLN A 104 5.01 18.49 5.63
N LEU A 105 5.27 18.04 6.85
CA LEU A 105 6.55 17.42 7.21
C LEU A 105 6.79 16.13 6.41
N LEU A 106 5.78 15.26 6.29
CA LEU A 106 5.88 14.02 5.50
C LEU A 106 6.10 14.30 4.01
N GLU A 107 5.45 15.33 3.45
CA GLU A 107 5.66 15.78 2.07
C GLU A 107 7.08 16.31 1.86
N ASN A 108 7.60 17.13 2.79
CA ASN A 108 8.97 17.62 2.74
C ASN A 108 10.00 16.48 2.80
N ILE A 109 9.76 15.47 3.64
CA ILE A 109 10.61 14.28 3.73
C ILE A 109 10.57 13.49 2.41
N ALA A 110 9.37 13.29 1.84
CA ALA A 110 9.22 12.58 0.56
C ALA A 110 9.92 13.30 -0.59
N GLU A 111 9.82 14.64 -0.64
CA GLU A 111 10.50 15.45 -1.64
C GLU A 111 12.03 15.40 -1.48
N HIS A 112 12.53 15.47 -0.25
CA HIS A 112 13.96 15.37 0.03
C HIS A 112 14.52 14.02 -0.39
N VAL A 113 13.87 12.92 0.01
CA VAL A 113 14.31 11.55 -0.29
C VAL A 113 14.23 11.26 -1.80
N LEU A 114 13.29 11.89 -2.52
CA LEU A 114 13.24 11.82 -3.98
C LEU A 114 14.41 12.58 -4.63
N LYS A 115 14.74 13.78 -4.14
CA LYS A 115 15.76 14.64 -4.75
C LYS A 115 17.19 14.18 -4.44
N GLU A 116 17.46 13.84 -3.18
CA GLU A 116 18.82 13.53 -2.72
C GLU A 116 19.15 12.04 -2.87
N ASP A 117 18.18 11.16 -2.57
CA ASP A 117 18.41 9.71 -2.52
C ASP A 117 17.78 8.95 -3.71
N SER A 118 17.07 9.64 -4.61
CA SER A 118 16.34 9.04 -5.75
C SER A 118 15.33 7.97 -5.36
N VAL A 119 14.80 8.03 -4.14
CA VAL A 119 13.79 7.10 -3.64
C VAL A 119 12.42 7.80 -3.66
N PHE A 120 11.49 7.23 -4.44
CA PHE A 120 10.14 7.77 -4.53
C PHE A 120 9.23 7.18 -3.45
N VAL A 121 8.83 8.03 -2.51
CA VAL A 121 7.80 7.74 -1.49
C VAL A 121 6.75 8.85 -1.51
N VAL A 122 5.56 8.57 -0.98
CA VAL A 122 4.43 9.52 -1.00
C VAL A 122 3.82 9.64 0.39
N ALA A 123 3.53 10.88 0.80
CA ALA A 123 2.72 11.15 1.98
C ALA A 123 1.27 10.70 1.73
N SER A 124 0.79 9.72 2.51
CA SER A 124 -0.59 9.24 2.38
C SER A 124 -1.57 10.27 2.95
N ARG A 125 -2.53 10.70 2.12
CA ARG A 125 -3.68 11.49 2.56
C ARG A 125 -4.76 10.55 3.07
N ARG A 126 -4.99 10.56 4.39
CA ARG A 126 -6.08 9.80 5.00
C ARG A 126 -7.37 10.60 5.00
N SER A 127 -8.48 9.91 4.75
CA SER A 127 -9.80 10.51 4.82
C SER A 127 -10.17 10.79 6.27
N THR A 128 -10.95 11.85 6.53
CA THR A 128 -11.58 12.05 7.84
C THR A 128 -12.61 10.95 8.14
N LEU A 129 -13.07 10.22 7.12
CA LEU A 129 -13.95 9.06 7.26
C LEU A 129 -13.30 7.89 8.01
N ASP A 130 -11.96 7.80 8.04
CA ASP A 130 -11.26 6.79 8.84
C ASP A 130 -11.47 7.00 10.35
N LYS A 131 -11.93 8.18 10.76
CA LYS A 131 -12.30 8.50 12.15
C LYS A 131 -13.79 8.31 12.43
N CYS A 132 -14.60 8.02 11.40
CA CYS A 132 -16.02 7.75 11.60
C CYS A 132 -16.16 6.40 12.30
N ARG A 133 -16.87 6.42 13.45
CA ARG A 133 -17.35 5.18 14.04
C ARG A 133 -18.38 4.61 13.08
N LEU A 134 -18.13 3.42 12.56
CA LEU A 134 -19.16 2.70 11.80
C LEU A 134 -20.38 2.51 12.72
N PRO A 135 -21.60 2.74 12.23
CA PRO A 135 -22.78 2.38 12.98
C PRO A 135 -22.71 0.87 13.24
N LEU A 136 -22.63 0.51 14.52
CA LEU A 136 -22.83 -0.86 14.99
C LEU A 136 -24.32 -1.23 14.89
#